data_AF-D4XE02-F1
#
_entry.id   AF-D4XE02-F1
#
_cell.length_a   1.000
_cell.length_b   1.000
_cell.length_c   1.000
_cell.angle_alpha   90.00
_cell.angle_beta   90.00
_cell.angle_gamma   90.00
#
_symmetry.space_group_name_H-M   'P 1'
#
loop_
_entity.id
_entity.type
_entity.pdbx_description
1 polymer ?
#
loop_
_entity_poly.entity_id
_entity_poly.type
_entity_poly.pdbx_seq_one_letter_code
_entity_poly.pdbx_strand_id
1 'polypeptide(L)' 'HASTAAGDVVAQLPGVHRYTLDERVQLYFDPAQTYAFDASGALLAAPRQVMRVGEAA' A
#
# COMPACT_ATOMS: atom_id res chain seq x y z
N HIS A 1 -0.17 12.31 -1.69
CA HIS A 1 0.78 12.20 -0.56
C HIS A 1 0.02 12.50 0.71
N ALA A 2 0.27 11.75 1.77
CA ALA A 2 -0.31 12.02 3.08
C ALA A 2 0.79 11.84 4.13
N SER A 3 0.90 12.80 5.04
CA SER A 3 1.78 12.66 6.20
C SER A 3 1.04 11.88 7.30
N THR A 4 1.72 10.89 7.86
CA THR A 4 1.18 10.06 8.95
C THR A 4 2.18 10.00 10.11
N ALA A 5 1.72 9.54 11.27
CA ALA A 5 2.61 9.34 12.43
C ALA A 5 3.70 8.29 12.17
N ALA A 6 3.51 7.40 11.18
CA ALA A 6 4.48 6.39 10.77
C ALA A 6 5.43 6.87 9.66
N GLY A 7 5.29 8.12 9.20
CA GLY A 7 6.02 8.68 8.07
C GLY A 7 5.10 9.08 6.90
N ASP A 8 5.71 9.62 5.85
CA ASP A 8 4.98 10.02 4.65
C ASP A 8 4.61 8.82 3.79
N VAL A 9 3.37 8.81 3.29
CA VAL A 9 2.87 7.75 2.42
C VAL A 9 2.34 8.30 1.10
N VAL A 10 2.39 7.46 0.07
CA VAL A 10 1.78 7.70 -1.24
C VAL A 10 0.77 6.59 -1.50
N ALA A 11 -0.47 6.99 -1.81
CA ALA A 11 -1.52 6.08 -2.24
C ALA A 11 -2.01 6.50 -3.63
N GLN A 12 -2.19 5.52 -4.51
CA GLN A 12 -2.86 5.72 -5.80
C GLN A 12 -4.33 5.32 -5.64
N LEU A 13 -5.21 6.31 -5.81
CA LEU A 13 -6.65 6.13 -5.72
C LEU A 13 -7.23 6.23 -7.13
N PRO A 14 -7.76 5.13 -7.71
CA PRO A 14 -8.32 5.17 -9.06
C PRO A 14 -9.57 6.06 -9.11
N GLY A 15 -9.81 6.69 -10.26
CA GLY A 15 -10.91 7.63 -10.46
C GLY A 15 -10.52 9.09 -10.17
N VAL A 16 -11.52 9.97 -10.15
CA VAL A 16 -11.33 11.41 -9.87
C VAL A 16 -11.85 11.70 -8.47
N HIS A 17 -10.94 12.10 -7.59
CA HIS A 17 -11.24 12.49 -6.22
C HIS A 17 -10.96 13.99 -6.05
N ARG A 18 -11.85 14.71 -5.36
CA ARG A 18 -11.65 16.13 -5.02
C ARG A 18 -11.28 16.21 -3.55
N TYR A 19 -10.08 16.72 -3.28
CA TYR A 19 -9.59 17.03 -1.94
C TYR A 19 -9.18 18.49 -1.89
N THR A 20 -9.33 19.10 -0.72
CA THR A 20 -8.78 20.41 -0.38
C THR A 20 -7.39 20.27 0.24
N LEU A 21 -6.64 21.37 0.32
CA LEU A 21 -5.36 21.37 1.03
C LEU A 21 -5.59 21.05 2.51
N ASP A 22 -4.70 20.26 3.11
CA ASP A 22 -4.75 19.81 4.51
C ASP A 22 -5.98 18.97 4.90
N GLU A 23 -6.78 18.55 3.91
CA GLU A 23 -7.91 17.66 4.16
C GLU A 23 -7.42 16.32 4.75
N ARG A 24 -8.02 15.91 5.88
CA ARG A 24 -7.71 14.62 6.48
C ARG A 24 -8.32 13.51 5.64
N VAL A 25 -7.48 12.67 5.07
CA VAL A 25 -7.88 11.45 4.34
C VAL A 25 -7.57 10.22 5.19
N GLN A 26 -8.54 9.31 5.31
CA GLN A 26 -8.32 8.00 5.92
C GLN A 26 -7.95 6.99 4.83
N LEU A 27 -6.77 6.40 4.96
CA LEU A 27 -6.28 5.33 4.09
C LEU A 27 -6.36 4.00 4.82
N TYR A 28 -6.62 2.94 4.06
CA TYR A 28 -6.61 1.55 4.54
C TYR A 28 -5.71 0.75 3.61
N PHE A 29 -4.96 -0.18 4.18
CA PHE A 29 -4.19 -1.18 3.44
C PHE A 29 -4.30 -2.52 4.18
N ASP A 30 -4.12 -3.61 3.44
CA ASP A 30 -4.05 -4.95 4.02
C ASP A 30 -2.60 -5.28 4.35
N PRO A 31 -2.23 -5.51 5.63
CA PRO A 31 -0.88 -5.92 6.00
C PRO A 31 -0.41 -7.20 5.30
N ALA A 32 -1.32 -8.11 4.93
CA ALA A 32 -0.97 -9.32 4.17
C ALA A 32 -0.48 -9.02 2.74
N GLN A 33 -0.66 -7.78 2.26
CA GLN A 33 -0.16 -7.28 0.97
C GLN A 33 1.08 -6.39 1.12
N THR A 34 1.73 -6.39 2.28
CA THR A 34 2.95 -5.59 2.53
C THR A 34 4.22 -6.43 2.53
N TYR A 35 5.34 -5.75 2.29
CA TYR A 35 6.68 -6.29 2.53
C TYR A 35 7.18 -5.75 3.87
N ALA A 36 7.76 -6.61 4.70
CA ALA A 36 8.39 -6.24 5.96
C ALA A 36 9.86 -6.62 5.95
N PHE A 37 10.71 -5.74 6.46
CA PHE A 37 12.16 -5.93 6.55
C PHE A 37 12.62 -5.69 7.98
N ASP A 38 13.68 -6.36 8.40
CA ASP A 38 14.35 -6.04 9.66
C ASP A 38 15.23 -4.78 9.55
N ALA A 39 15.84 -4.38 10.65
CA ALA A 39 16.72 -3.20 10.71
C ALA A 39 18.01 -3.33 9.87
N SER A 40 18.41 -4.56 9.49
CA SER A 40 19.53 -4.81 8.59
C SER A 40 19.13 -4.80 7.11
N GLY A 41 17.82 -4.72 6.83
CA GLY A 41 17.25 -4.78 5.49
C GLY A 41 16.91 -6.19 5.01
N ALA A 42 16.98 -7.21 5.88
CA ALA A 42 16.60 -8.57 5.50
C ALA A 42 15.08 -8.72 5.42
N LEU A 43 14.58 -9.41 4.39
CA LEU A 43 13.15 -9.64 4.17
C LEU A 43 12.59 -10.60 5.24
N LEU A 44 11.60 -10.12 6.00
CA LEU A 44 10.90 -10.89 7.02
C LEU A 44 9.56 -11.46 6.53
N ALA A 45 8.83 -10.68 5.72
CA ALA A 45 7.56 -11.10 5.16
C ALA A 45 7.34 -10.47 3.78
N ALA A 46 6.70 -11.23 2.89
CA ALA A 46 6.26 -10.78 1.59
C ALA A 46 4.79 -11.19 1.36
N PRO A 47 4.06 -10.49 0.48
CA PRO A 47 2.71 -10.86 0.11
C PRO A 47 2.65 -12.27 -0.46
N ARG A 48 1.57 -13.00 -0.16
CA ARG A 48 1.34 -14.29 -0.82
C ARG A 48 1.11 -14.04 -2.32
N GLN A 49 1.91 -14.66 -3.18
CA GLN A 49 1.64 -14.63 -4.61
C GLN A 49 0.31 -15.34 -4.87
N VAL A 50 -0.68 -14.59 -5.33
CA VAL A 50 -1.84 -15.19 -6.00
C VAL A 50 -1.34 -15.64 -7.36
N MET A 51 -1.22 -16.95 -7.57
CA MET A 51 -0.99 -17.50 -8.90
C MET A 51 -2.15 -17.05 -9.79
N ARG A 52 -1.89 -16.10 -10.70
CA ARG A 52 -2.85 -15.75 -11.74
C ARG A 52 -2.87 -16.92 -12.72
N VAL A 53 -3.83 -17.82 -12.57
CA VAL A 53 -4.13 -18.82 -13.61
C VAL A 53 -4.51 -18.02 -14.85
N GLY A 54 -3.66 -18.09 -15.88
CA GLY A 54 -3.93 -17.48 -17.17
C GLY A 54 -5.25 -18.00 -17.72
N GLU A 55 -6.04 -17.08 -18.26
CA GLU A 55 -7.23 -17.35 -19.05
C GLU A 55 -6.88 -18.40 -20.11
N ALA A 56 -7.36 -19.63 -19.89
CA ALA A 56 -7.29 -20.67 -20.90
C ALA A 56 -8.18 -20.23 -22.05
N ALA A 57 -7.55 -20.15 -23.23
CA ALA A 57 -8.14 -19.77 -24.51
C ALA A 57 -9.41 -20.56 -24.87
#